data_AF-A0A976L940-F1
#
_entry.id   AF-A0A976L940-F1
#
_cell.length_a   1.000
_cell.length_b   1.000
_cell.length_c   1.000
_cell.angle_alpha   90.00
_cell.angle_beta   90.00
_cell.angle_gamma   90.00
#
_symmetry.space_group_name_H-M   'P 1'
#
loop_
_entity.id
_entity.type
_entity.pdbx_description
1 polymer ?
#
loop_
_entity_poly.entity_id
_entity_poly.type
_entity_poly.pdbx_seq_one_letter_code
_entity_poly.pdbx_strand_id
1 'polypeptide(L)' 'MSKEKFTRNKPHVNVGTIGHVDHGKTTLTAALTKVGAERFGGAFKAYDQI' A
#
# COMPACT_ATOMS: atom_id res chain seq x y z
N MET A 1 -22.46 12.72 -9.90
CA MET A 1 -22.35 11.52 -9.04
C MET A 1 -21.27 11.78 -8.01
N SER A 2 -21.63 12.12 -6.77
CA SER A 2 -20.64 12.39 -5.72
C SER A 2 -19.91 11.09 -5.37
N LYS A 3 -18.58 11.10 -5.26
CA LYS A 3 -17.81 9.92 -4.81
C LYS A 3 -18.33 9.51 -3.43
N GLU A 4 -18.57 8.22 -3.23
CA GLU A 4 -18.94 7.70 -1.91
C GLU A 4 -17.90 8.12 -0.86
N LYS A 5 -18.40 8.61 0.28
CA LYS A 5 -17.54 8.99 1.40
C LYS A 5 -16.95 7.70 1.98
N PHE A 6 -15.63 7.54 1.88
CA PHE A 6 -14.93 6.41 2.48
C PHE A 6 -15.17 6.39 3.99
N THR A 7 -15.70 5.28 4.51
CA THR A 7 -15.97 5.07 5.93
C THR A 7 -14.85 4.21 6.55
N ARG A 8 -14.17 4.75 7.56
CA ARG A 8 -13.05 4.08 8.26
C ARG A 8 -13.58 3.19 9.38
N ASN A 9 -14.18 2.07 9.01
CA ASN A 9 -14.82 1.16 9.97
C ASN A 9 -13.83 0.15 10.56
N LYS A 10 -12.66 -0.02 9.93
CA LYS A 10 -11.58 -0.91 10.36
C LYS A 10 -10.53 -0.13 11.15
N PRO A 11 -9.81 -0.78 12.10
CA PRO A 11 -8.65 -0.18 12.74
C PRO A 11 -7.66 0.33 11.69
N HIS A 12 -7.21 1.58 11.85
CA HIS A 12 -6.33 2.26 10.91
C HIS A 12 -4.99 2.55 11.59
N VAL A 13 -3.90 2.26 10.89
CA VAL A 13 -2.54 2.51 11.38
C VAL A 13 -1.77 3.27 10.31
N ASN A 14 -1.11 4.36 10.71
CA ASN A 14 -0.19 5.08 9.84
C ASN A 14 1.19 4.39 9.88
N VAL A 15 1.71 4.02 8.71
CA VAL A 15 3.00 3.31 8.58
C VAL A 15 3.85 3.92 7.47
N GLY A 16 5.15 3.67 7.50
CA GLY A 16 6.09 4.10 6.45
C GLY A 16 7.32 3.20 6.40
N THR A 17 7.98 3.16 5.24
CA THR A 17 9.20 2.37 5.01
C THR A 17 10.42 3.30 4.98
N ILE A 18 11.35 3.15 5.93
CA ILE A 18 12.55 4.00 6.08
C ILE A 18 13.85 3.18 5.98
N GLY A 19 14.99 3.83 5.70
CA GLY A 19 16.29 3.16 5.57
C GLY A 19 17.24 3.80 4.54
N HIS A 20 18.45 3.26 4.43
CA HIS A 20 19.53 3.76 3.54
C HIS A 20 19.17 3.63 2.04
N VAL A 21 19.83 4.43 1.19
CA VAL A 21 19.66 4.35 -0.27
C VAL A 21 19.95 2.92 -0.76
N ASP A 22 19.28 2.50 -1.82
CA ASP A 22 19.40 1.16 -2.45
C ASP A 22 19.02 -0.05 -1.60
N HIS A 23 18.52 0.12 -0.37
CA HIS A 23 18.00 -0.98 0.46
C HIS A 23 16.57 -1.44 0.08
N GLY A 24 16.07 -1.05 -1.11
CA GLY A 24 14.83 -1.61 -1.66
C GLY A 24 13.52 -1.15 -1.00
N LYS A 25 13.47 0.03 -0.37
CA LYS A 25 12.25 0.56 0.28
C LYS A 25 11.05 0.60 -0.69
N THR A 26 11.22 1.21 -1.87
CA THR A 26 10.19 1.30 -2.91
C THR A 26 9.76 -0.08 -3.41
N THR A 27 10.73 -0.99 -3.62
CA THR A 27 10.47 -2.38 -4.04
C THR A 27 9.64 -3.13 -3.00
N LEU A 28 10.00 -2.99 -1.71
CA LEU A 28 9.29 -3.61 -0.61
C LEU A 28 7.85 -3.09 -0.52
N THR A 29 7.63 -1.77 -0.64
CA THR A 29 6.28 -1.20 -0.60
C THR A 29 5.42 -1.71 -1.76
N ALA A 30 5.96 -1.78 -2.99
CA ALA A 30 5.24 -2.36 -4.14
C ALA A 30 4.87 -3.83 -3.88
N ALA A 31 5.81 -4.64 -3.38
CA ALA A 31 5.58 -6.04 -3.04
C ALA A 31 4.52 -6.22 -1.94
N LEU A 32 4.50 -5.36 -0.91
CA LEU A 32 3.48 -5.38 0.14
C LEU A 32 2.08 -5.15 -0.44
N THR A 33 1.92 -4.21 -1.38
CA THR A 33 0.60 -4.00 -2.03
C THR A 33 0.17 -5.19 -2.89
N LYS A 34 1.11 -5.86 -3.57
CA LYS A 34 0.85 -7.06 -4.37
C LYS A 34 0.38 -8.22 -3.50
N VAL A 35 1.17 -8.58 -2.49
CA VAL A 35 0.88 -9.69 -1.58
C VAL A 35 -0.40 -9.41 -0.80
N GLY A 36 -0.61 -8.16 -0.36
CA GLY A 36 -1.85 -7.75 0.30
C GLY A 36 -3.07 -7.95 -0.60
N ALA A 37 -3.00 -7.53 -1.88
CA ALA A 37 -4.07 -7.72 -2.84
C ALA A 37 -4.34 -9.20 -3.15
N GLU A 38 -3.29 -10.01 -3.30
CA GLU A 38 -3.42 -11.46 -3.54
C GLU A 38 -4.02 -12.20 -2.34
N ARG A 39 -3.66 -11.81 -1.12
CA ARG A 39 -4.07 -12.51 0.10
C ARG A 39 -5.42 -12.05 0.65
N PHE A 40 -5.70 -10.75 0.60
CA PHE A 40 -6.85 -10.14 1.29
C PHE A 40 -7.79 -9.40 0.33
N GLY A 41 -7.48 -9.37 -0.97
CA GLY A 41 -8.12 -8.48 -1.95
C GLY A 41 -7.59 -7.05 -1.86
N GLY A 42 -8.00 -6.21 -2.81
CA GLY A 42 -7.58 -4.80 -2.89
C GLY A 42 -6.83 -4.48 -4.17
N ALA A 43 -6.17 -3.32 -4.19
CA ALA A 43 -5.48 -2.80 -5.36
C ALA A 43 -3.97 -2.96 -5.23
N PHE A 44 -3.37 -3.67 -6.18
CA PHE A 44 -1.92 -3.67 -6.39
C PHE A 44 -1.46 -2.29 -6.89
N LYS A 45 -0.31 -1.83 -6.40
CA LYS A 45 0.41 -0.65 -6.89
C LYS A 45 1.78 -1.08 -7.41
N ALA A 46 1.99 -0.85 -8.71
CA ALA A 46 3.27 -1.13 -9.35
C ALA A 46 4.38 -0.23 -8.81
N TYR A 47 5.64 -0.64 -9.02
CA TYR A 47 6.81 0.04 -8.48
C TYR A 47 6.89 1.54 -8.83
N ASP A 48 6.49 1.90 -10.05
CA ASP A 48 6.43 3.27 -10.58
C ASP A 48 5.27 4.10 -10.00
N GLN A 49 4.40 3.48 -9.20
CA GLN A 49 3.23 4.10 -8.56
C GLN A 49 3.35 4.18 -7.03
N ILE A 50 4.51 3.83 -6.48
CA ILE A 50 4.87 3.96 -5.06
C ILE A 50 5.61 5.28 -4.86
#